data_AF-A0A351MRY4-F1
#
_entry.id   AF-A0A351MRY4-F1
#
_cell.length_a   1.000
_cell.length_b   1.000
_cell.length_c   1.000
_cell.angle_alpha   90.00
_cell.angle_beta   90.00
_cell.angle_gamma   90.00
#
_symmetry.space_group_name_H-M   'P 1'
#
loop_
_entity.id
_entity.type
_entity.pdbx_description
1 polymer ?
#
loop_
_entity_poly.entity_id
_entity_poly.type
_entity_poly.pdbx_seq_one_letter_code
_entity_poly.pdbx_strand_id
1 'polypeptide(L)' 'LAQALLLEVADLEIASFLSGPLDRSNALLTVKAGAGGTESNDWADMLFRM' A
#
# COMPACT_ATOMS: atom_id res chain seq x y z
N LEU A 1 -28.12 -10.70 8.62
CA LEU A 1 -27.56 -11.90 7.96
C LEU A 1 -26.67 -11.53 6.79
N ALA A 2 -27.18 -10.95 5.70
CA ALA A 2 -26.35 -10.55 4.54
C ALA A 2 -25.19 -9.59 4.90
N GLN A 3 -25.44 -8.57 5.73
CA GLN A 3 -24.41 -7.62 6.16
C GLN A 3 -23.24 -8.29 6.90
N ALA A 4 -23.55 -9.27 7.76
CA ALA A 4 -22.53 -9.98 8.54
C ALA A 4 -21.64 -10.82 7.63
N LEU A 5 -22.24 -11.46 6.62
CA LEU A 5 -21.50 -12.25 5.63
C LEU A 5 -20.56 -11.36 4.79
N LEU A 6 -20.99 -10.16 4.44
CA LEU A 6 -20.15 -9.21 3.68
C LEU A 6 -18.93 -8.76 4.47
N LEU A 7 -19.08 -8.56 5.78
CA LEU A 7 -17.94 -8.22 6.65
C LEU A 7 -16.94 -9.37 6.73
N GLU A 8 -17.44 -10.60 6.90
CA GLU A 8 -16.59 -11.80 6.96
C GLU A 8 -15.83 -12.04 5.66
N VAL A 9 -16.47 -11.79 4.50
CA VAL A 9 -15.80 -11.86 3.20
C VAL A 9 -14.73 -10.76 3.05
N ALA A 10 -14.99 -9.54 3.51
CA ALA A 10 -14.01 -8.45 3.46
C ALA A 10 -12.77 -8.75 4.33
N ASP A 11 -12.96 -9.34 5.51
CA ASP A 11 -11.85 -9.75 6.38
C ASP A 11 -11.01 -10.85 5.72
N LEU A 12 -11.66 -11.83 5.08
CA LEU A 12 -10.98 -12.89 4.34
C LEU A 12 -10.22 -12.36 3.11
N GLU A 13 -10.75 -11.37 2.41
CA GLU A 13 -10.08 -10.73 1.28
C GLU A 13 -8.76 -10.09 1.73
N ILE A 14 -8.77 -9.29 2.80
CA ILE A 14 -7.57 -8.67 3.36
C ILE A 14 -6.57 -9.74 3.82
N ALA A 15 -7.04 -10.78 4.51
CA ALA A 15 -6.20 -11.88 4.98
C ALA A 15 -5.54 -12.66 3.82
N SER A 16 -6.19 -12.74 2.66
CA SER A 16 -5.63 -13.39 1.47
C SER A 16 -4.44 -12.62 0.89
N PHE A 17 -4.46 -11.28 0.94
CA PHE A 17 -3.38 -10.42 0.44
C PHE A 17 -2.25 -10.23 1.47
N LEU A 18 -2.58 -10.13 2.77
CA LEU A 18 -1.64 -9.80 3.85
C LEU A 18 -1.23 -11.02 4.69
N SER A 19 -0.88 -12.13 4.03
CA SER A 19 -0.48 -13.39 4.67
C SER A 19 1.03 -13.62 4.73
N GLY A 20 1.81 -12.64 4.29
CA GLY A 20 3.27 -12.67 4.28
C GLY A 20 3.87 -12.61 5.69
N PRO A 21 5.09 -13.14 5.87
CA PRO A 21 5.74 -13.25 7.18
C PRO A 21 6.01 -11.90 7.85
N LEU A 22 6.09 -10.81 7.08
CA LEU A 22 6.41 -9.47 7.56
C LEU A 22 5.24 -8.50 7.46
N ASP A 23 4.05 -8.93 7.03
CA ASP A 23 2.93 -8.01 6.78
C ASP A 23 2.38 -7.36 8.05
N ARG A 24 2.68 -7.94 9.22
CA ARG A 24 2.41 -7.34 10.53
C ARG A 24 3.45 -6.31 10.97
N SER A 25 4.56 -6.19 10.25
CA SER A 25 5.65 -5.26 10.56
C SER A 25 5.40 -3.92 9.89
N ASN A 26 5.93 -2.86 10.49
CA ASN A 26 5.95 -1.55 9.84
C ASN A 26 6.79 -1.61 8.55
N ALA A 27 6.30 -0.97 7.50
CA ALA A 27 7.04 -0.83 6.25
C ALA A 27 8.06 0.32 6.34
N LEU A 28 9.23 0.11 5.72
CA LEU A 28 10.19 1.18 5.45
C LEU A 28 10.09 1.52 3.96
N LEU A 29 9.55 2.69 3.65
CA LEU A 29 9.36 3.16 2.28
C LEU A 29 10.45 4.16 1.91
N THR A 30 11.05 3.99 0.73
CA THR A 30 12.00 4.95 0.15
C THR A 30 11.58 5.25 -1.29
N VAL A 31 11.32 6.52 -1.58
CA VAL A 31 11.02 6.99 -2.93
C VAL A 31 12.28 7.58 -3.54
N LYS A 32 12.61 7.20 -4.78
CA LYS A 32 13.75 7.73 -5.52
C LYS A 32 13.27 8.19 -6.89
N ALA A 33 13.65 9.40 -7.27
CA ALA A 33 13.39 9.91 -8.61
C ALA A 33 14.11 9.08 -9.67
N GLY A 34 13.41 8.81 -10.77
CA GLY A 34 13.96 8.14 -11.94
C GLY A 34 14.38 9.13 -13.03
N ALA A 35 14.38 8.67 -14.28
CA ALA A 35 14.58 9.54 -15.44
C ALA A 35 13.52 10.64 -15.51
N GLY A 36 13.90 11.82 -16.00
CA GLY A 36 13.03 13.00 -16.06
C GLY A 36 13.62 14.26 -15.43
N GLY A 37 14.76 14.16 -14.73
CA GLY A 37 15.46 15.33 -14.21
C GLY A 37 14.69 16.01 -13.08
N THR A 38 14.43 17.31 -13.22
CA THR A 38 13.75 18.09 -12.17
C THR A 38 12.31 17.63 -12.01
N GLU A 39 11.63 17.35 -13.12
CA GLU A 39 10.23 16.94 -13.14
C GLU A 39 10.03 15.59 -12.44
N SER A 40 10.98 14.65 -12.58
CA SER A 40 10.92 13.38 -11.84
C SER A 40 11.22 13.53 -10.36
N ASN A 41 12.01 14.53 -9.96
CA ASN A 41 12.20 14.89 -8.55
C ASN A 41 10.92 15.48 -7.96
N ASP A 42 10.29 16.45 -8.65
CA ASP A 42 9.02 17.05 -8.22
C ASP A 42 7.93 15.98 -8.08
N TRP A 43 7.90 15.00 -9.01
CA TRP A 43 6.96 13.90 -8.95
C TRP A 43 7.25 12.91 -7.81
N ALA A 44 8.51 12.62 -7.53
CA ALA A 44 8.90 11.82 -6.37
C ALA A 44 8.48 12.51 -5.06
N ASP A 45 8.62 13.83 -4.98
CA ASP A 45 8.15 14.63 -3.84
C ASP A 45 6.63 14.64 -3.73
N MET A 46 5.91 14.65 -4.85
CA MET A 46 4.45 14.49 -4.85
C MET A 46 4.03 13.12 -4.31
N LEU A 47 4.66 12.04 -4.78
CA LEU A 47 4.38 10.67 -4.29
C LEU A 47 4.68 10.52 -2.80
N PHE A 48 5.74 11.15 -2.30
CA PHE A 48 6.09 11.08 -0.89
C PHE A 48 5.05 11.75 0.03
N ARG A 49 4.20 12.64 -0.50
CA ARG A 49 3.14 13.34 0.24
C ARG A 49 1.77 12.68 0.15
N MET A 50 1.57 11.70 -0.73
CA MET A 50 0.32 10.93 -0.87
C MET A 50 0.11 10.01 0.32
#